data_AF-A0A0R3UI33-F1
#
_entry.id   AF-A0A0R3UI33-F1
#
_cell.length_a   1.000
_cell.length_b   1.000
_cell.length_c   1.000
_cell.angle_alpha   90.00
_cell.angle_beta   90.00
_cell.angle_gamma   90.00
#
_symmetry.space_group_name_H-M   'P 1'
#
loop_
_entity.id
_entity.type
_entity.pdbx_description
1 polymer ?
#
loop_
_entity_poly.entity_id
_entity_poly.type
_entity_poly.pdbx_seq_one_letter_code
_entity_poly.pdbx_strand_id
1 'polypeptide(L)'
;MDARMKFRHLRPANLKEVEAVKAQVTKDMSEIDQRLKSLARSRQCTKDSQMLRTHFVIWLDACRKQQAIEQSLVDELNTSVYKNDDLNLLKWDENNVSLSQLHEAQSKDLEVFVSEVIKPLSQLRLDIKQSRRSNQTLRAELRDANSAIEVETFKLVQLEIEFNAFPLASRLDTFRRLSLEDAAENHGGIPSEAWEWPTHDEVFRDNLLSEFIHLDTGFLGKIKGVKKEFTEMEREYRTFLFPSSLDKWKDEEVYLAEFLWEVYNSSEVPRRRETCIDLLSRIPTIKSKKPFSQLMDFIRVHDVQKMKLEDLVQAWTRARQDLADRIQLTLEDAIESNIRKKEEQASVEKQRMICQQLAEQVQQWRKQKAELEELEFRAKEAERKVKMAQEKERQDRETHRRQIIKNKLRHRKESQLREQAEFEEAERLRMEELRRVFEKQRRKDTKRLVEMAKARLKRQSELRVEALGELARQKEEAEARLEAIRAKVSGLPEKFHVRPVVPDDPFRVYSSTESWRHRLEQTTLPEEQEVVEARELLKFYVTIDNPITTFTDAQIQKDRRNRISTALFEAGLLGSNYARNLLAQVPPSKQQAPLLRVSEAEAPARRAKKCSVFSPKTDLFRSTYNQLG
;
A
#
# COMPACT_ATOMS: atom_id res chain seq x y z
N MET A 1 -35.90 24.79 -132.74
CA MET A 1 -37.09 23.99 -132.36
C MET A 1 -37.93 24.82 -131.42
N ASP A 2 -39.23 24.96 -131.69
CA ASP A 2 -40.09 25.89 -130.95
C ASP A 2 -40.48 25.32 -129.57
N ALA A 3 -40.22 26.08 -128.50
CA ALA A 3 -40.47 25.68 -127.11
C ALA A 3 -41.96 25.42 -126.82
N ARG A 4 -42.85 25.88 -127.69
CA ARG A 4 -44.31 25.74 -127.61
C ARG A 4 -44.82 24.29 -127.71
N MET A 5 -44.02 23.33 -128.19
CA MET A 5 -44.47 21.93 -128.30
C MET A 5 -44.38 21.11 -127.01
N LYS A 6 -43.54 21.47 -126.03
CA LYS A 6 -43.35 20.65 -124.82
C LYS A 6 -44.48 20.70 -123.79
N PHE A 7 -45.47 21.58 -123.95
CA PHE A 7 -46.50 21.85 -122.94
C PHE A 7 -47.94 21.53 -123.36
N ARG A 8 -48.16 20.84 -124.50
CA ARG A 8 -49.51 20.51 -125.00
C ARG A 8 -50.32 19.53 -124.14
N HIS A 9 -49.70 18.90 -123.13
CA HIS A 9 -50.37 17.94 -122.23
C HIS A 9 -50.87 18.59 -120.93
N LEU A 10 -50.49 19.83 -120.65
CA LEU A 10 -51.00 20.58 -119.50
C LEU A 10 -52.34 21.20 -119.89
N ARG A 11 -53.43 20.69 -119.31
CA ARG A 11 -54.71 21.43 -119.32
C ARG A 11 -54.48 22.80 -118.70
N PRO A 12 -55.06 23.89 -119.22
CA PRO A 12 -55.06 25.17 -118.53
C PRO A 12 -55.60 24.97 -117.11
N ALA A 13 -54.83 25.36 -116.09
CA ALA A 13 -55.32 25.32 -114.72
C ALA A 13 -56.57 26.18 -114.64
N ASN A 14 -57.70 25.59 -114.26
CA ASN A 14 -58.97 26.29 -114.24
C ASN A 14 -58.96 27.28 -113.06
N LEU A 15 -58.47 28.50 -113.31
CA LEU A 15 -58.16 29.49 -112.27
C LEU A 15 -59.32 29.72 -111.29
N LYS A 16 -60.56 29.65 -111.78
CA LYS A 16 -61.79 29.74 -110.95
C LYS A 16 -61.93 28.59 -109.97
N GLU A 17 -61.58 27.35 -110.35
CA GLU A 17 -61.57 26.19 -109.45
C GLU A 17 -60.44 26.31 -108.42
N VAL A 18 -59.26 26.77 -108.84
CA VAL A 18 -58.12 26.98 -107.94
C VAL A 18 -58.40 28.10 -106.92
N GLU A 19 -59.04 29.19 -107.35
CA GLU A 19 -59.49 30.28 -106.47
C GLU A 19 -60.62 29.82 -105.53
N ALA A 20 -61.58 29.01 -106.01
CA ALA A 20 -62.63 28.44 -105.17
C ALA A 20 -62.06 27.47 -104.12
N VAL A 21 -61.13 26.58 -104.50
CA VAL A 21 -60.42 25.69 -103.57
C VAL A 21 -59.58 26.50 -102.59
N LYS A 22 -58.89 27.55 -103.02
CA LYS A 22 -58.16 28.46 -102.12
C LYS A 22 -59.09 29.15 -101.12
N ALA A 23 -60.23 29.66 -101.58
CA ALA A 23 -61.22 30.29 -100.72
C ALA A 23 -61.80 29.31 -99.68
N GLN A 24 -62.13 28.08 -100.11
CA GLN A 24 -62.58 27.00 -99.24
C GLN A 24 -61.50 26.64 -98.20
N VAL A 25 -60.25 26.43 -98.63
CA VAL A 25 -59.12 26.15 -97.73
C VAL A 25 -58.90 27.30 -96.73
N THR A 26 -59.03 28.56 -97.12
CA THR A 26 -58.93 29.70 -96.17
C THR A 26 -60.08 29.73 -95.18
N LYS A 27 -61.30 29.36 -95.60
CA LYS A 27 -62.46 29.22 -94.72
C LYS A 27 -62.23 28.07 -93.72
N ASP A 28 -61.86 26.90 -94.20
CA ASP A 28 -61.58 25.72 -93.37
C ASP A 28 -60.44 25.99 -92.36
N MET A 29 -59.38 26.67 -92.80
CA MET A 29 -58.28 27.11 -91.92
C MET A 29 -58.79 28.08 -90.82
N SER A 30 -59.69 29.01 -91.16
CA SER A 30 -60.30 29.91 -90.16
C SER A 30 -61.23 29.19 -89.18
N GLU A 31 -61.97 28.16 -89.64
CA GLU A 31 -62.78 27.32 -88.76
C GLU A 31 -61.91 26.48 -87.83
N ILE A 32 -60.78 25.95 -88.33
CA ILE A 32 -59.78 25.24 -87.53
C ILE A 32 -59.17 26.16 -86.47
N ASP A 33 -58.77 27.39 -86.82
CA ASP A 33 -58.24 28.37 -85.86
C ASP A 33 -59.29 28.77 -84.80
N GLN A 34 -60.56 28.96 -85.18
CA GLN A 34 -61.65 29.17 -84.21
C GLN A 34 -61.85 27.96 -83.27
N ARG A 35 -61.78 26.73 -83.79
CA ARG A 35 -61.85 25.48 -83.00
C ARG A 35 -60.62 25.31 -82.08
N LEU A 36 -59.43 25.71 -82.53
CA LEU A 36 -58.22 25.72 -81.70
C LEU A 36 -58.32 26.77 -80.60
N LYS A 37 -58.86 27.96 -80.89
CA LYS A 37 -59.12 29.02 -79.89
C LYS A 37 -60.18 28.60 -78.86
N SER A 38 -61.26 27.93 -79.27
CA SER A 38 -62.27 27.42 -78.33
C SER A 38 -61.71 26.27 -77.47
N LEU A 39 -60.93 25.35 -78.06
CA LEU A 39 -60.23 24.29 -77.33
C LEU A 39 -59.20 24.85 -76.34
N ALA A 40 -58.45 25.90 -76.72
CA ALA A 40 -57.51 26.58 -75.84
C ALA A 40 -58.21 27.26 -74.66
N ARG A 41 -59.33 27.96 -74.90
CA ARG A 41 -60.18 28.54 -73.84
C ARG A 41 -60.74 27.47 -72.91
N SER A 42 -61.23 26.35 -73.45
CA SER A 42 -61.72 25.21 -72.66
C SER A 42 -60.62 24.62 -71.79
N ARG A 43 -59.44 24.34 -72.35
CA ARG A 43 -58.26 23.87 -71.60
C ARG A 43 -57.85 24.85 -70.50
N GLN A 44 -57.83 26.15 -70.78
CA GLN A 44 -57.52 27.16 -69.77
C GLN A 44 -58.57 27.17 -68.64
N CYS A 45 -59.86 27.17 -68.98
CA CYS A 45 -60.95 27.08 -68.01
C CYS A 45 -60.86 25.82 -67.12
N THR A 46 -60.50 24.66 -67.68
CA THR A 46 -60.26 23.44 -66.88
C THR A 46 -59.07 23.57 -65.94
N LYS A 47 -57.97 24.20 -66.37
CA LYS A 47 -56.80 24.47 -65.52
C LYS A 47 -57.13 25.44 -64.39
N ASP A 48 -57.80 26.55 -64.69
CA ASP A 48 -58.24 27.51 -63.69
C ASP A 48 -59.21 26.88 -62.68
N SER A 49 -60.12 26.02 -63.14
CA SER A 49 -61.03 25.28 -62.27
C SER A 49 -60.30 24.26 -61.37
N GLN A 50 -59.25 23.62 -61.86
CA GLN A 50 -58.39 22.76 -61.04
C GLN A 50 -57.60 23.57 -60.01
N MET A 51 -57.03 24.71 -60.42
CA MET A 51 -56.25 25.58 -59.54
C MET A 51 -57.10 26.16 -58.39
N LEU A 52 -58.32 26.62 -58.68
CA LEU A 52 -59.27 27.08 -57.67
C LEU A 52 -59.66 25.97 -56.69
N ARG A 53 -59.75 24.71 -57.13
CA ARG A 53 -59.97 23.57 -56.22
C ARG A 53 -58.75 23.33 -55.32
N THR A 54 -57.53 23.47 -55.84
CA THR A 54 -56.31 23.38 -55.03
C THR A 54 -56.28 24.46 -53.96
N HIS A 55 -56.54 25.72 -54.31
CA HIS A 55 -56.63 26.83 -53.35
C HIS A 55 -57.70 26.60 -52.28
N PHE A 56 -58.88 26.11 -52.69
CA PHE A 56 -59.97 25.79 -51.78
C PHE A 56 -59.62 24.65 -50.80
N VAL A 57 -58.92 23.61 -51.26
CA VAL A 57 -58.44 22.52 -50.39
C VAL A 57 -57.40 23.02 -49.39
N ILE A 58 -56.43 23.85 -49.82
CA ILE A 58 -55.44 24.48 -48.93
C ILE A 58 -56.13 25.34 -47.87
N TRP A 59 -57.14 26.13 -48.27
CA TRP A 59 -57.87 26.98 -47.34
C TRP A 59 -58.71 26.17 -46.34
N LEU A 60 -59.39 25.11 -46.77
CA LEU A 60 -60.10 24.21 -45.87
C LEU A 60 -59.17 23.51 -44.86
N ASP A 61 -57.97 23.10 -45.29
CA ASP A 61 -56.95 22.53 -44.41
C ASP A 61 -56.45 23.56 -43.38
N ALA A 62 -56.19 24.79 -43.81
CA ALA A 62 -55.80 25.89 -42.95
C ALA A 62 -56.88 26.23 -41.90
N CYS A 63 -58.15 26.34 -42.29
CA CYS A 63 -59.26 26.55 -41.36
C CYS A 63 -59.38 25.42 -40.32
N ARG A 64 -59.17 24.16 -40.72
CA ARG A 64 -59.17 23.02 -39.79
C ARG A 64 -58.00 23.07 -38.80
N LYS A 65 -56.81 23.41 -39.29
CA LYS A 65 -55.61 23.59 -38.45
C LYS A 65 -55.81 24.73 -37.46
N GLN A 66 -56.34 25.87 -37.91
CA GLN A 66 -56.66 27.01 -37.05
C GLN A 66 -57.68 26.61 -35.98
N GLN A 67 -58.77 25.93 -36.34
CA GLN A 67 -59.77 25.46 -35.38
C GLN A 67 -59.21 24.43 -34.38
N ALA A 68 -58.29 23.58 -34.79
CA ALA A 68 -57.60 22.63 -33.90
C ALA A 68 -56.63 23.35 -32.94
N ILE A 69 -55.91 24.38 -33.41
CA ILE A 69 -55.05 25.22 -32.57
C ILE A 69 -55.90 26.03 -31.59
N GLU A 70 -57.01 26.62 -32.03
CA GLU A 70 -57.97 27.33 -31.17
C GLU A 70 -58.51 26.41 -30.07
N GLN A 71 -58.94 25.19 -30.42
CA GLN A 71 -59.36 24.18 -29.44
C GLN A 71 -58.23 23.81 -28.47
N SER A 72 -57.01 23.59 -28.98
CA SER A 72 -55.83 23.29 -28.14
C SER A 72 -55.50 24.43 -27.18
N LEU A 73 -55.55 25.68 -27.63
CA LEU A 73 -55.29 26.87 -26.80
C LEU A 73 -56.40 27.10 -25.77
N VAL A 74 -57.66 26.84 -26.14
CA VAL A 74 -58.80 26.87 -25.21
C VAL A 74 -58.66 25.75 -24.17
N ASP A 75 -58.23 24.54 -24.55
CA ASP A 75 -57.98 23.44 -23.62
C ASP A 75 -56.77 23.69 -22.71
N GLU A 76 -55.68 24.27 -23.24
CA GLU A 76 -54.52 24.74 -22.47
C GLU A 76 -54.90 25.85 -21.50
N LEU A 77 -55.71 26.84 -21.92
CA LEU A 77 -56.23 27.89 -21.04
C LEU A 77 -57.16 27.30 -19.95
N ASN A 78 -58.02 26.35 -20.33
CA ASN A 78 -58.89 25.62 -19.42
C ASN A 78 -58.11 24.81 -18.39
N THR A 79 -56.97 24.23 -18.74
CA THR A 79 -56.09 23.54 -17.78
C THR A 79 -55.26 24.52 -16.94
N SER A 80 -54.70 25.56 -17.56
CA SER A 80 -53.73 26.47 -16.95
C SER A 80 -54.36 27.53 -16.04
N VAL A 81 -55.57 27.97 -16.35
CA VAL A 81 -56.28 29.05 -15.63
C VAL A 81 -57.48 28.49 -14.86
N TYR A 82 -58.39 27.78 -15.53
CA TYR A 82 -59.67 27.38 -14.92
C TYR A 82 -59.60 26.11 -14.05
N LYS A 83 -58.65 25.20 -14.30
CA LYS A 83 -58.43 23.98 -13.50
C LYS A 83 -57.17 24.04 -12.61
N ASN A 84 -56.54 25.20 -12.51
CA ASN A 84 -55.33 25.39 -11.73
C ASN A 84 -55.70 25.85 -10.32
N ASP A 85 -55.59 24.94 -9.34
CA ASP A 85 -56.07 25.16 -7.97
C ASP A 85 -55.41 26.39 -7.32
N ASP A 86 -54.13 26.66 -7.60
CA ASP A 86 -53.40 27.80 -7.04
C ASP A 86 -53.95 29.16 -7.54
N LEU A 87 -54.38 29.25 -8.80
CA LEU A 87 -54.95 30.47 -9.38
C LEU A 87 -56.43 30.68 -9.01
N ASN A 88 -57.15 29.58 -8.78
CA ASN A 88 -58.54 29.61 -8.26
C ASN A 88 -58.59 29.96 -6.76
N LEU A 89 -57.53 29.69 -6.00
CA LEU A 89 -57.34 30.12 -4.61
C LEU A 89 -56.91 31.59 -4.48
N LEU A 90 -56.26 32.15 -5.51
CA LEU A 90 -55.99 33.59 -5.58
C LEU A 90 -57.32 34.37 -5.66
N LYS A 91 -57.40 35.46 -4.90
CA LYS A 91 -58.53 36.40 -4.92
C LYS A 91 -58.20 37.56 -5.83
N TRP A 92 -59.09 37.86 -6.77
CA TRP A 92 -58.81 38.77 -7.88
C TRP A 92 -59.44 40.16 -7.73
N ASP A 93 -60.31 40.36 -6.73
CA ASP A 93 -60.96 41.65 -6.47
C ASP A 93 -61.09 41.98 -4.97
N GLU A 94 -61.46 43.23 -4.67
CA GLU A 94 -61.68 43.74 -3.31
C GLU A 94 -62.87 43.07 -2.59
N ASN A 95 -63.80 42.47 -3.34
CA ASN A 95 -64.98 41.77 -2.81
C ASN A 95 -64.72 40.28 -2.51
N ASN A 96 -63.50 39.78 -2.73
CA ASN A 96 -63.08 38.38 -2.55
C ASN A 96 -63.69 37.38 -3.55
N VAL A 97 -64.02 37.81 -4.77
CA VAL A 97 -64.52 36.93 -5.83
C VAL A 97 -63.37 36.10 -6.40
N SER A 98 -63.57 34.78 -6.51
CA SER A 98 -62.62 33.88 -7.18
C SER A 98 -62.83 33.89 -8.70
N LEU A 99 -61.78 33.58 -9.46
CA LEU A 99 -61.85 33.58 -10.93
C LEU A 99 -62.90 32.59 -11.47
N SER A 100 -63.14 31.48 -10.77
CA SER A 100 -64.22 30.53 -11.06
C SER A 100 -65.62 31.17 -10.92
N GLN A 101 -65.85 31.98 -9.88
CA GLN A 101 -67.14 32.65 -9.64
C GLN A 101 -67.41 33.74 -10.68
N LEU A 102 -66.38 34.45 -11.14
CA LEU A 102 -66.47 35.43 -12.21
C LEU A 102 -66.83 34.77 -13.56
N HIS A 103 -66.22 33.62 -13.86
CA HIS A 103 -66.58 32.81 -15.03
C HIS A 103 -68.03 32.26 -14.94
N GLU A 104 -68.47 31.81 -13.77
CA GLU A 104 -69.85 31.34 -13.57
C GLU A 104 -70.87 32.48 -13.70
N ALA A 105 -70.54 33.70 -13.24
CA ALA A 105 -71.35 34.90 -13.45
C ALA A 105 -71.46 35.26 -14.93
N GLN A 106 -70.34 35.36 -15.65
CA GLN A 106 -70.34 35.60 -17.10
C GLN A 106 -71.10 34.51 -17.87
N SER A 107 -70.95 33.24 -17.48
CA SER A 107 -71.69 32.13 -18.11
C SER A 107 -73.20 32.28 -17.95
N LYS A 108 -73.66 32.70 -16.75
CA LYS A 108 -75.08 32.99 -16.50
C LYS A 108 -75.56 34.21 -17.29
N ASP A 109 -74.80 35.30 -17.34
CA ASP A 109 -75.15 36.48 -18.13
C ASP A 109 -75.26 36.14 -19.63
N LEU A 110 -74.41 35.23 -20.12
CA LEU A 110 -74.42 34.77 -21.51
C LEU A 110 -75.59 33.81 -21.79
N GLU A 111 -75.98 32.95 -20.84
CA GLU A 111 -77.22 32.17 -20.91
C GLU A 111 -78.48 33.06 -20.86
N VAL A 112 -78.49 34.10 -20.03
CA VAL A 112 -79.55 35.13 -19.99
C VAL A 112 -79.63 35.83 -21.34
N PHE A 113 -78.52 36.35 -21.88
CA PHE A 113 -78.50 36.97 -23.21
C PHE A 113 -78.96 36.03 -24.33
N VAL A 114 -78.52 34.76 -24.32
CA VAL A 114 -78.97 33.76 -25.30
C VAL A 114 -80.46 33.45 -25.15
N SER A 115 -81.00 33.43 -23.93
CA SER A 115 -82.41 33.12 -23.66
C SER A 115 -83.37 34.29 -23.85
N GLU A 116 -82.96 35.52 -23.56
CA GLU A 116 -83.77 36.74 -23.69
C GLU A 116 -83.61 37.44 -25.04
N VAL A 117 -82.45 37.34 -25.69
CA VAL A 117 -82.17 38.02 -26.97
C VAL A 117 -82.11 37.03 -28.12
N ILE A 118 -81.18 36.06 -28.10
CA ILE A 118 -80.92 35.18 -29.25
C ILE A 118 -82.12 34.26 -29.55
N LYS A 119 -82.71 33.61 -28.53
CA LYS A 119 -83.87 32.72 -28.72
C LYS A 119 -85.10 33.47 -29.23
N PRO A 120 -85.55 34.62 -28.65
CA PRO A 120 -86.65 35.40 -29.20
C PRO A 120 -86.35 35.97 -30.59
N LEU A 121 -85.13 36.42 -30.89
CA LEU A 121 -84.78 36.87 -32.25
C LEU A 121 -84.82 35.72 -33.27
N SER A 122 -84.45 34.50 -32.85
CA SER A 122 -84.49 33.30 -33.69
C SER A 122 -85.93 32.82 -33.92
N GLN A 123 -86.77 32.86 -32.88
CA GLN A 123 -88.20 32.57 -32.95
C GLN A 123 -88.88 33.60 -33.86
N LEU A 124 -88.63 34.89 -33.65
CA LEU A 124 -89.11 35.98 -34.49
C LEU A 124 -88.67 35.79 -35.95
N ARG A 125 -87.43 35.39 -36.23
CA ARG A 125 -86.97 35.03 -37.59
C ARG A 125 -87.70 33.83 -38.20
N LEU A 126 -88.12 32.85 -37.38
CA LEU A 126 -88.94 31.71 -37.80
C LEU A 126 -90.39 32.14 -38.09
N ASP A 127 -90.99 32.91 -37.19
CA ASP A 127 -92.35 33.43 -37.30
C ASP A 127 -92.46 34.40 -38.49
N ILE A 128 -91.43 35.23 -38.74
CA ILE A 128 -91.28 36.04 -39.95
C ILE A 128 -91.12 35.16 -41.19
N LYS A 129 -90.38 34.05 -41.15
CA LYS A 129 -90.28 33.12 -42.29
C LYS A 129 -91.62 32.45 -42.61
N GLN A 130 -92.42 32.14 -41.58
CA GLN A 130 -93.78 31.61 -41.76
C GLN A 130 -94.74 32.71 -42.25
N SER A 131 -94.72 33.89 -41.64
CA SER A 131 -95.62 35.01 -41.93
C SER A 131 -95.26 35.80 -43.20
N ARG A 132 -94.03 35.67 -43.73
CA ARG A 132 -93.63 36.10 -45.08
C ARG A 132 -94.51 35.50 -46.19
N ARG A 133 -95.22 34.41 -45.90
CA ARG A 133 -96.22 33.78 -46.79
C ARG A 133 -97.59 34.47 -46.76
N SER A 134 -97.87 35.35 -45.78
CA SER A 134 -99.24 35.73 -45.42
C SER A 134 -99.53 37.24 -45.32
N ASN A 135 -98.56 38.13 -45.09
CA ASN A 135 -98.88 39.57 -44.90
C ASN A 135 -97.89 40.58 -45.49
N GLN A 136 -98.44 41.73 -45.89
CA GLN A 136 -97.74 42.79 -46.63
C GLN A 136 -97.25 43.93 -45.72
N THR A 137 -97.93 44.21 -44.60
CA THR A 137 -97.52 45.14 -43.53
C THR A 137 -96.19 44.72 -42.89
N LEU A 138 -96.03 43.43 -42.59
CA LEU A 138 -94.77 42.88 -42.05
C LEU A 138 -93.56 43.08 -42.98
N ARG A 139 -93.74 43.43 -44.27
CA ARG A 139 -92.62 43.77 -45.18
C ARG A 139 -92.14 45.22 -45.05
N ALA A 140 -92.86 46.07 -44.31
CA ALA A 140 -92.38 47.38 -43.89
C ALA A 140 -91.57 47.22 -42.59
N GLU A 141 -92.20 46.69 -41.55
CA GLU A 141 -91.57 46.43 -40.24
C GLU A 141 -90.31 45.56 -40.36
N LEU A 142 -90.29 44.54 -41.25
CA LEU A 142 -89.09 43.74 -41.49
C LEU A 142 -87.96 44.52 -42.18
N ARG A 143 -88.28 45.52 -43.00
CA ARG A 143 -87.25 46.39 -43.61
C ARG A 143 -86.66 47.33 -42.58
N ASP A 144 -87.49 47.89 -41.70
CA ASP A 144 -87.04 48.78 -40.63
C ASP A 144 -86.25 48.00 -39.56
N ALA A 145 -86.71 46.80 -39.19
CA ALA A 145 -85.96 45.90 -38.31
C ALA A 145 -84.65 45.40 -38.95
N ASN A 146 -84.64 45.07 -40.25
CA ASN A 146 -83.40 44.72 -40.94
C ASN A 146 -82.43 45.90 -41.02
N SER A 147 -82.90 47.13 -41.28
CA SER A 147 -82.01 48.30 -41.32
C SER A 147 -81.45 48.65 -39.94
N ALA A 148 -82.24 48.47 -38.87
CA ALA A 148 -81.75 48.58 -37.49
C ALA A 148 -80.71 47.49 -37.17
N ILE A 149 -80.95 46.24 -37.57
CA ILE A 149 -79.96 45.16 -37.43
C ILE A 149 -78.70 45.44 -38.27
N GLU A 150 -78.83 45.94 -39.50
CA GLU A 150 -77.70 46.31 -40.35
C GLU A 150 -76.86 47.42 -39.68
N VAL A 151 -77.48 48.42 -39.08
CA VAL A 151 -76.79 49.47 -38.30
C VAL A 151 -76.09 48.92 -37.06
N GLU A 152 -76.72 48.05 -36.28
CA GLU A 152 -76.07 47.43 -35.10
C GLU A 152 -74.96 46.44 -35.50
N THR A 153 -75.15 45.65 -36.56
CA THR A 153 -74.07 44.80 -37.08
C THR A 153 -72.92 45.62 -37.66
N PHE A 154 -73.19 46.79 -38.26
CA PHE A 154 -72.13 47.69 -38.70
C PHE A 154 -71.34 48.24 -37.50
N LYS A 155 -72.01 48.67 -36.42
CA LYS A 155 -71.33 49.08 -35.17
C LYS A 155 -70.53 47.95 -34.54
N LEU A 156 -71.06 46.73 -34.49
CA LEU A 156 -70.35 45.56 -33.96
C LEU A 156 -69.12 45.22 -34.81
N VAL A 157 -69.23 45.26 -36.14
CA VAL A 157 -68.08 45.09 -37.05
C VAL A 157 -67.08 46.25 -36.88
N GLN A 158 -67.53 47.46 -36.60
CA GLN A 158 -66.66 48.61 -36.34
C GLN A 158 -65.88 48.44 -35.02
N LEU A 159 -66.56 48.01 -33.95
CA LEU A 159 -65.95 47.64 -32.67
C LEU A 159 -65.03 46.42 -32.78
N GLU A 160 -65.37 45.45 -33.63
CA GLU A 160 -64.52 44.29 -33.92
C GLU A 160 -63.27 44.69 -34.73
N ILE A 161 -63.37 45.69 -35.62
CA ILE A 161 -62.20 46.29 -36.30
C ILE A 161 -61.35 47.08 -35.30
N GLU A 162 -61.95 47.79 -34.33
CA GLU A 162 -61.23 48.50 -33.27
C GLU A 162 -60.57 47.53 -32.26
N PHE A 163 -61.19 46.39 -31.94
CA PHE A 163 -60.61 45.37 -31.08
C PHE A 163 -59.50 44.56 -31.79
N ASN A 164 -59.69 44.28 -33.08
CA ASN A 164 -58.66 43.69 -33.95
C ASN A 164 -57.64 44.74 -34.45
N ALA A 165 -57.69 46.00 -33.98
CA ALA A 165 -56.65 47.00 -34.21
C ALA A 165 -55.39 46.77 -33.34
N PHE A 166 -55.29 45.62 -32.66
CA PHE A 166 -53.99 45.04 -32.36
C PHE A 166 -53.18 44.97 -33.67
N PRO A 167 -52.02 45.63 -33.77
CA PRO A 167 -51.22 45.53 -34.98
C PRO A 167 -50.87 44.06 -35.20
N LEU A 168 -51.25 43.52 -36.36
CA LEU A 168 -50.75 42.23 -36.86
C LEU A 168 -49.24 42.39 -37.07
N ALA A 169 -48.47 42.33 -35.99
CA ALA A 169 -47.06 42.71 -36.02
C ALA A 169 -46.29 41.71 -36.87
N SER A 170 -45.55 42.22 -37.86
CA SER A 170 -45.06 41.46 -39.02
C SER A 170 -44.15 40.33 -38.60
N ARG A 171 -43.94 39.35 -39.51
CA ARG A 171 -42.75 38.49 -39.41
C ARG A 171 -41.46 39.35 -39.38
N LEU A 172 -41.48 40.52 -40.02
CA LEU A 172 -40.41 41.54 -40.00
C LEU A 172 -40.34 42.31 -38.67
N ASP A 173 -41.44 42.47 -37.92
CA ASP A 173 -41.41 43.02 -36.56
C ASP A 173 -40.95 41.98 -35.52
N THR A 174 -40.79 40.70 -35.90
CA THR A 174 -40.41 39.67 -34.92
C THR A 174 -39.07 39.98 -34.27
N PHE A 175 -38.12 40.63 -34.96
CA PHE A 175 -36.84 41.00 -34.33
C PHE A 175 -36.88 42.23 -33.44
N ARG A 176 -37.90 43.08 -33.59
CA ARG A 176 -38.19 44.15 -32.62
C ARG A 176 -38.80 43.61 -31.32
N ARG A 177 -39.40 42.41 -31.37
CA ARG A 177 -39.93 41.67 -30.20
C ARG A 177 -38.92 40.65 -29.64
N LEU A 178 -38.12 40.01 -30.50
CA LEU A 178 -36.88 39.32 -30.12
C LEU A 178 -35.78 40.36 -29.85
N SER A 179 -36.09 41.30 -28.94
CA SER A 179 -35.13 42.24 -28.35
C SER A 179 -34.17 41.44 -27.47
N LEU A 180 -33.30 40.70 -28.14
CA LEU A 180 -32.16 40.02 -27.57
C LEU A 180 -31.07 41.03 -27.19
N GLU A 181 -31.28 42.33 -27.45
CA GLU A 181 -30.55 43.38 -26.72
C GLU A 181 -30.92 43.28 -25.23
N ASP A 182 -32.20 43.32 -24.85
CA ASP A 182 -32.60 43.14 -23.45
C ASP A 182 -32.19 41.77 -22.88
N ALA A 183 -32.40 40.67 -23.60
CA ALA A 183 -32.07 39.34 -23.07
C ALA A 183 -30.56 39.05 -23.03
N ALA A 184 -29.77 39.51 -24.01
CA ALA A 184 -28.32 39.23 -24.02
C ALA A 184 -27.49 40.27 -23.26
N GLU A 185 -27.99 41.49 -23.06
CA GLU A 185 -27.33 42.48 -22.20
C GLU A 185 -27.69 42.30 -20.72
N ASN A 186 -28.92 41.88 -20.38
CA ASN A 186 -29.28 41.60 -18.98
C ASN A 186 -28.89 40.19 -18.51
N HIS A 187 -28.78 39.19 -19.40
CA HIS A 187 -28.33 37.86 -19.01
C HIS A 187 -26.88 37.53 -19.40
N GLY A 188 -26.16 38.38 -20.15
CA GLY A 188 -24.76 38.13 -20.49
C GLY A 188 -23.83 38.25 -19.28
N GLY A 189 -22.85 37.35 -19.15
CA GLY A 189 -21.83 37.35 -18.09
C GLY A 189 -21.96 36.19 -17.09
N ILE A 190 -21.37 36.37 -15.92
CA ILE A 190 -21.35 35.36 -14.86
C ILE A 190 -22.71 35.40 -14.13
N PRO A 191 -23.44 34.26 -14.01
CA PRO A 191 -24.70 34.21 -13.24
C PRO A 191 -24.50 34.64 -11.79
N SER A 192 -25.47 35.33 -11.20
CA SER A 192 -25.45 35.75 -9.79
C SER A 192 -25.27 34.56 -8.83
N GLU A 193 -25.97 33.47 -9.13
CA GLU A 193 -25.97 32.21 -8.40
C GLU A 193 -24.57 31.56 -8.39
N ALA A 194 -23.78 31.77 -9.45
CA ALA A 194 -22.46 31.16 -9.61
C ALA A 194 -21.40 31.74 -8.65
N TRP A 195 -21.65 32.94 -8.11
CA TRP A 195 -20.81 33.53 -7.06
C TRP A 195 -21.08 32.92 -5.67
N GLU A 196 -22.30 32.45 -5.43
CA GLU A 196 -22.73 31.82 -4.18
C GLU A 196 -22.29 30.35 -4.07
N TRP A 197 -21.80 29.75 -5.16
CA TRP A 197 -21.30 28.38 -5.16
C TRP A 197 -20.13 28.20 -4.19
N PRO A 198 -20.14 27.11 -3.39
CA PRO A 198 -19.11 26.87 -2.41
C PRO A 198 -17.77 26.65 -3.12
N THR A 199 -16.71 27.23 -2.58
CA THR A 199 -15.33 26.99 -3.02
C THR A 199 -14.38 26.94 -1.83
N HIS A 200 -13.22 26.31 -2.04
CA HIS A 200 -12.11 26.34 -1.09
C HIS A 200 -11.08 27.43 -1.39
N ASP A 201 -11.11 27.99 -2.60
CA ASP A 201 -10.21 29.03 -3.09
C ASP A 201 -11.01 29.97 -4.02
N GLU A 202 -11.01 31.25 -3.70
CA GLU A 202 -11.72 32.28 -4.47
C GLU A 202 -11.04 32.53 -5.81
N VAL A 203 -9.70 32.50 -5.86
CA VAL A 203 -8.95 32.72 -7.11
C VAL A 203 -9.22 31.59 -8.10
N PHE A 204 -9.38 30.36 -7.61
CA PHE A 204 -9.79 29.21 -8.44
C PHE A 204 -11.21 29.39 -8.99
N ARG A 205 -12.17 29.84 -8.16
CA ARG A 205 -13.54 30.16 -8.59
C ARG A 205 -13.54 31.27 -9.65
N ASP A 206 -12.84 32.37 -9.42
CA ASP A 206 -12.82 33.51 -10.34
C ASP A 206 -12.29 33.12 -11.73
N ASN A 207 -11.25 32.29 -11.78
CA ASN A 207 -10.74 31.72 -13.04
C ASN A 207 -11.77 30.82 -13.74
N LEU A 208 -12.45 29.92 -13.00
CA LEU A 208 -13.52 29.08 -13.55
C LEU A 208 -14.70 29.90 -14.07
N LEU A 209 -15.13 30.93 -13.34
CA LEU A 209 -16.23 31.80 -13.75
C LEU A 209 -15.86 32.67 -14.96
N SER A 210 -14.58 32.97 -15.19
CA SER A 210 -14.13 33.68 -16.39
C SER A 210 -14.44 32.93 -17.70
N GLU A 211 -14.59 31.61 -17.67
CA GLU A 211 -15.02 30.80 -18.83
C GLU A 211 -16.42 31.17 -19.34
N PHE A 212 -17.33 31.65 -18.47
CA PHE A 212 -18.62 32.18 -18.92
C PHE A 212 -18.44 33.39 -19.85
N ILE A 213 -17.48 34.27 -19.54
CA ILE A 213 -17.19 35.46 -20.35
C ILE A 213 -16.59 35.03 -21.71
N HIS A 214 -15.74 34.00 -21.72
CA HIS A 214 -15.19 33.44 -22.97
C HIS A 214 -16.25 32.74 -23.83
N LEU A 215 -17.16 31.99 -23.21
CA LEU A 215 -18.30 31.37 -23.89
C LEU A 215 -19.24 32.42 -24.48
N ASP A 216 -19.66 33.39 -23.67
CA ASP A 216 -20.59 34.46 -24.06
C ASP A 216 -19.98 35.33 -25.15
N THR A 217 -18.73 35.78 -25.04
CA THR A 217 -18.09 36.57 -26.11
C THR A 217 -18.05 35.81 -27.45
N GLY A 218 -17.83 34.49 -27.43
CA GLY A 218 -17.88 33.63 -28.62
C GLY A 218 -19.27 33.49 -29.25
N PHE A 219 -20.32 33.30 -28.44
CA PHE A 219 -21.69 33.19 -28.94
C PHE A 219 -22.30 34.54 -29.33
N LEU A 220 -22.13 35.57 -28.49
CA LEU A 220 -22.59 36.93 -28.76
C LEU A 220 -21.90 37.52 -30.01
N GLY A 221 -20.64 37.17 -30.28
CA GLY A 221 -19.97 37.50 -31.52
C GLY A 221 -20.67 36.93 -32.75
N LYS A 222 -21.07 35.65 -32.71
CA LYS A 222 -21.83 34.98 -33.79
C LYS A 222 -23.22 35.56 -33.95
N ILE A 223 -23.94 35.78 -32.84
CA ILE A 223 -25.28 36.40 -32.81
C ILE A 223 -25.23 37.81 -33.40
N LYS A 224 -24.23 38.63 -33.04
CA LYS A 224 -24.00 39.96 -33.64
C LYS A 224 -23.65 39.87 -35.12
N GLY A 225 -22.95 38.82 -35.57
CA GLY A 225 -22.69 38.54 -36.99
C GLY A 225 -23.98 38.27 -37.77
N VAL A 226 -24.79 37.30 -37.34
CA VAL A 226 -26.07 36.95 -37.99
C VAL A 226 -27.07 38.12 -37.94
N LYS A 227 -27.14 38.88 -36.84
CA LYS A 227 -27.91 40.14 -36.77
C LYS A 227 -27.44 41.16 -37.83
N LYS A 228 -26.13 41.32 -38.07
CA LYS A 228 -25.63 42.21 -39.12
C LYS A 228 -26.02 41.73 -40.51
N GLU A 229 -25.74 40.47 -40.85
CA GLU A 229 -26.17 39.87 -42.13
C GLU A 229 -27.68 40.06 -42.36
N PHE A 230 -28.49 39.87 -41.32
CA PHE A 230 -29.93 40.06 -41.38
C PHE A 230 -30.34 41.52 -41.62
N THR A 231 -29.81 42.48 -40.86
CA THR A 231 -30.12 43.91 -41.06
C THR A 231 -29.56 44.48 -42.37
N GLU A 232 -28.49 43.90 -42.91
CA GLU A 232 -27.98 44.20 -44.25
C GLU A 232 -28.93 43.66 -45.32
N MET A 233 -29.37 42.41 -45.20
CA MET A 233 -30.34 41.76 -46.08
C MET A 233 -31.71 42.47 -46.06
N GLU A 234 -32.21 42.89 -44.89
CA GLU A 234 -33.41 43.73 -44.76
C GLU A 234 -33.21 45.10 -45.42
N ARG A 235 -32.05 45.74 -45.26
CA ARG A 235 -31.77 47.05 -45.85
C ARG A 235 -31.72 46.96 -47.38
N GLU A 236 -31.03 45.95 -47.91
CA GLU A 236 -31.01 45.66 -49.35
C GLU A 236 -32.43 45.43 -49.88
N TYR A 237 -33.23 44.59 -49.21
CA TYR A 237 -34.60 44.33 -49.62
C TYR A 237 -35.52 45.54 -49.49
N ARG A 238 -35.38 46.35 -48.45
CA ARG A 238 -36.17 47.58 -48.29
C ARG A 238 -35.81 48.60 -49.37
N THR A 239 -34.52 48.75 -49.71
CA THR A 239 -34.09 49.60 -50.83
C THR A 239 -34.54 49.06 -52.20
N PHE A 240 -34.65 47.73 -52.35
CA PHE A 240 -35.04 47.08 -53.60
C PHE A 240 -36.57 47.00 -53.82
N LEU A 241 -37.35 46.78 -52.76
CA LEU A 241 -38.83 46.76 -52.78
C LEU A 241 -39.45 48.16 -52.76
N PHE A 242 -38.77 49.13 -52.13
CA PHE A 242 -39.19 50.54 -52.04
C PHE A 242 -38.19 51.53 -52.70
N PRO A 243 -37.86 51.41 -54.01
CA PRO A 243 -37.12 52.47 -54.69
C PRO A 243 -37.95 53.76 -54.68
N SER A 244 -37.30 54.89 -54.37
CA SER A 244 -37.93 56.20 -54.05
C SER A 244 -38.68 56.89 -55.20
N SER A 245 -39.10 56.17 -56.23
CA SER A 245 -39.78 56.68 -57.43
C SER A 245 -41.11 55.97 -57.76
N LEU A 246 -41.49 54.89 -57.08
CA LEU A 246 -42.83 54.31 -57.15
C LEU A 246 -43.09 53.39 -55.95
N ASP A 247 -44.03 53.80 -55.11
CA ASP A 247 -44.57 53.07 -53.97
C ASP A 247 -45.26 51.78 -54.45
N LYS A 248 -44.60 50.62 -54.26
CA LYS A 248 -44.99 49.34 -54.90
C LYS A 248 -45.61 48.33 -53.95
N TRP A 249 -45.41 48.46 -52.65
CA TRP A 249 -45.93 47.54 -51.64
C TRP A 249 -46.31 48.36 -50.41
N LYS A 250 -47.58 48.33 -50.04
CA LYS A 250 -48.01 48.75 -48.69
C LYS A 250 -47.67 47.65 -47.71
N ASP A 251 -47.44 48.01 -46.46
CA ASP A 251 -47.20 47.04 -45.38
C ASP A 251 -48.36 46.02 -45.32
N GLU A 252 -49.63 46.48 -45.38
CA GLU A 252 -50.86 45.66 -45.53
C GLU A 252 -50.77 44.54 -46.57
N GLU A 253 -50.13 44.79 -47.71
CA GLU A 253 -49.99 43.82 -48.80
C GLU A 253 -48.82 42.86 -48.57
N VAL A 254 -47.81 43.27 -47.79
CA VAL A 254 -46.72 42.41 -47.32
C VAL A 254 -47.23 41.47 -46.23
N TYR A 255 -47.97 41.96 -45.24
CA TYR A 255 -48.65 41.13 -44.22
C TYR A 255 -49.53 40.06 -44.86
N LEU A 256 -50.37 40.45 -45.83
CA LEU A 256 -51.24 39.50 -46.53
C LEU A 256 -50.44 38.46 -47.33
N ALA A 257 -49.28 38.83 -47.90
CA ALA A 257 -48.40 37.89 -48.58
C ALA A 257 -47.66 36.95 -47.61
N GLU A 258 -47.22 37.44 -46.45
CA GLU A 258 -46.62 36.64 -45.36
C GLU A 258 -47.61 35.61 -44.81
N PHE A 259 -48.82 36.06 -44.45
CA PHE A 259 -49.88 35.19 -43.95
C PHE A 259 -50.29 34.12 -44.97
N LEU A 260 -50.46 34.49 -46.24
CA LEU A 260 -50.75 33.52 -47.30
C LEU A 260 -49.56 32.57 -47.53
N TRP A 261 -48.31 33.02 -47.37
CA TRP A 261 -47.15 32.14 -47.45
C TRP A 261 -47.12 31.10 -46.33
N GLU A 262 -47.43 31.49 -45.08
CA GLU A 262 -47.56 30.57 -43.95
C GLU A 262 -48.61 29.49 -44.20
N VAL A 263 -49.83 29.91 -44.58
CA VAL A 263 -50.94 29.02 -44.93
C VAL A 263 -50.50 28.00 -45.99
N TYR A 264 -49.85 28.45 -47.06
CA TYR A 264 -49.43 27.58 -48.16
C TYR A 264 -48.23 26.69 -47.79
N ASN A 265 -47.30 27.17 -46.96
CA ASN A 265 -46.19 26.37 -46.44
C ASN A 265 -46.66 25.26 -45.51
N SER A 266 -47.68 25.51 -44.69
CA SER A 266 -48.26 24.52 -43.78
C SER A 266 -48.99 23.39 -44.52
N SER A 267 -49.42 23.62 -45.77
CA SER A 267 -50.12 22.63 -46.59
C SER A 267 -49.15 21.62 -47.20
N GLU A 268 -49.58 20.38 -47.43
CA GLU A 268 -48.71 19.35 -48.01
C GLU A 268 -48.55 19.44 -49.54
N VAL A 269 -49.23 20.39 -50.19
CA VAL A 269 -49.40 20.45 -51.65
C VAL A 269 -48.04 20.60 -52.37
N PRO A 270 -47.80 19.89 -53.50
CA PRO A 270 -46.60 20.12 -54.31
C PRO A 270 -46.60 21.52 -54.94
N ARG A 271 -45.42 22.10 -55.19
CA ARG A 271 -45.25 23.44 -55.80
C ARG A 271 -45.90 24.60 -55.01
N ARG A 272 -45.95 24.52 -53.67
CA ARG A 272 -46.50 25.53 -52.74
C ARG A 272 -46.25 26.98 -53.17
N ARG A 273 -45.00 27.31 -53.55
CA ARG A 273 -44.59 28.62 -54.07
C ARG A 273 -45.33 29.06 -55.34
N GLU A 274 -45.39 28.22 -56.37
CA GLU A 274 -46.11 28.51 -57.62
C GLU A 274 -47.59 28.71 -57.34
N THR A 275 -48.16 27.87 -56.47
CA THR A 275 -49.58 27.91 -56.08
C THR A 275 -49.92 29.18 -55.28
N CYS A 276 -49.07 29.57 -54.32
CA CYS A 276 -49.27 30.80 -53.55
C CYS A 276 -49.11 32.06 -54.42
N ILE A 277 -48.14 32.08 -55.36
CA ILE A 277 -47.96 33.17 -56.31
C ILE A 277 -49.18 33.28 -57.25
N ASP A 278 -49.74 32.16 -57.71
CA ASP A 278 -50.98 32.16 -58.49
C ASP A 278 -52.15 32.76 -57.68
N LEU A 279 -52.36 32.36 -56.42
CA LEU A 279 -53.40 32.97 -55.58
C LEU A 279 -53.19 34.49 -55.44
N LEU A 280 -51.98 34.92 -55.06
CA LEU A 280 -51.63 36.33 -54.90
C LEU A 280 -51.87 37.14 -56.18
N SER A 281 -51.59 36.57 -57.35
CA SER A 281 -51.87 37.21 -58.65
C SER A 281 -53.37 37.34 -58.98
N ARG A 282 -54.24 36.54 -58.35
CA ARG A 282 -55.69 36.57 -58.54
C ARG A 282 -56.40 37.54 -57.58
N ILE A 283 -55.83 37.84 -56.42
CA ILE A 283 -56.41 38.72 -55.39
C ILE A 283 -56.54 40.15 -55.93
N PRO A 284 -57.76 40.72 -56.07
CA PRO A 284 -57.99 42.01 -56.72
C PRO A 284 -57.23 43.21 -56.14
N THR A 285 -57.01 43.25 -54.83
CA THR A 285 -56.32 44.35 -54.14
C THR A 285 -54.83 44.44 -54.51
N ILE A 286 -54.19 43.32 -54.87
CA ILE A 286 -52.75 43.24 -55.15
C ILE A 286 -52.44 43.14 -56.66
N LYS A 287 -53.42 43.38 -57.55
CA LYS A 287 -53.36 43.17 -59.02
C LYS A 287 -52.43 44.12 -59.82
N SER A 288 -51.38 44.68 -59.22
CA SER A 288 -50.29 45.31 -59.97
C SER A 288 -49.23 44.28 -60.36
N LYS A 289 -48.35 44.62 -61.33
CA LYS A 289 -47.25 43.75 -61.80
C LYS A 289 -46.12 43.67 -60.77
N LYS A 290 -46.41 43.18 -59.57
CA LYS A 290 -45.45 43.05 -58.47
C LYS A 290 -44.62 41.78 -58.60
N PRO A 291 -43.35 41.78 -58.16
CA PRO A 291 -42.51 40.60 -58.22
C PRO A 291 -42.76 39.67 -57.02
N PHE A 292 -43.94 39.05 -56.95
CA PHE A 292 -44.30 38.07 -55.90
C PHE A 292 -43.23 36.98 -55.72
N SER A 293 -42.57 36.57 -56.80
CA SER A 293 -41.46 35.62 -56.77
C SER A 293 -40.31 36.08 -55.86
N GLN A 294 -39.93 37.36 -55.93
CA GLN A 294 -38.81 37.92 -55.15
C GLN A 294 -39.21 38.10 -53.68
N LEU A 295 -40.45 38.52 -53.41
CA LEU A 295 -40.97 38.58 -52.03
C LEU A 295 -40.98 37.19 -51.37
N MET A 296 -41.30 36.12 -52.10
CA MET A 296 -41.23 34.75 -51.57
C MET A 296 -39.80 34.25 -51.35
N ASP A 297 -38.83 34.68 -52.18
CA ASP A 297 -37.42 34.37 -51.93
C ASP A 297 -36.89 35.12 -50.69
N PHE A 298 -37.32 36.38 -50.48
CA PHE A 298 -37.05 37.16 -49.27
C PHE A 298 -37.57 36.46 -48.02
N ILE A 299 -38.89 36.17 -47.94
CA ILE A 299 -39.48 35.58 -46.74
C ILE A 299 -38.81 34.24 -46.42
N ARG A 300 -38.44 33.44 -47.44
CA ARG A 300 -37.67 32.22 -47.24
C ARG A 300 -36.25 32.45 -46.68
N VAL A 301 -35.52 33.46 -47.17
CA VAL A 301 -34.17 33.80 -46.67
C VAL A 301 -34.25 34.37 -45.25
N HIS A 302 -35.22 35.24 -45.00
CA HIS A 302 -35.58 35.76 -43.68
C HIS A 302 -35.85 34.62 -42.69
N ASP A 303 -36.70 33.65 -43.06
CA ASP A 303 -37.03 32.50 -42.21
C ASP A 303 -35.80 31.63 -41.90
N VAL A 304 -34.92 31.42 -42.88
CA VAL A 304 -33.65 30.68 -42.65
C VAL A 304 -32.71 31.44 -41.71
N GLN A 305 -32.60 32.76 -41.83
CA GLN A 305 -31.77 33.56 -40.92
C GLN A 305 -32.39 33.66 -39.52
N LYS A 306 -33.72 33.73 -39.41
CA LYS A 306 -34.45 33.66 -38.13
C LYS A 306 -34.21 32.33 -37.42
N MET A 307 -34.42 31.21 -38.11
CA MET A 307 -34.14 29.86 -37.58
C MET A 307 -32.69 29.73 -37.10
N LYS A 308 -31.71 30.16 -37.90
CA LYS A 308 -30.29 30.17 -37.50
C LYS A 308 -30.02 30.98 -36.23
N LEU A 309 -30.71 32.11 -36.04
CA LEU A 309 -30.53 32.90 -34.82
C LEU A 309 -31.18 32.22 -33.61
N GLU A 310 -32.39 31.67 -33.77
CA GLU A 310 -33.07 30.89 -32.73
C GLU A 310 -32.23 29.66 -32.33
N ASP A 311 -31.66 28.93 -33.29
CA ASP A 311 -30.72 27.82 -33.08
C ASP A 311 -29.45 28.28 -32.35
N LEU A 312 -28.88 29.43 -32.71
CA LEU A 312 -27.69 29.99 -32.03
C LEU A 312 -27.99 30.40 -30.59
N VAL A 313 -29.17 30.97 -30.32
CA VAL A 313 -29.60 31.34 -28.97
C VAL A 313 -29.86 30.08 -28.13
N GLN A 314 -30.51 29.06 -28.68
CA GLN A 314 -30.69 27.77 -28.00
C GLN A 314 -29.36 27.04 -27.76
N ALA A 315 -28.42 27.12 -28.70
CA ALA A 315 -27.08 26.54 -28.53
C ALA A 315 -26.29 27.29 -27.45
N TRP A 316 -26.42 28.62 -27.38
CA TRP A 316 -25.81 29.44 -26.33
C TRP A 316 -26.37 29.09 -24.94
N THR A 317 -27.69 29.04 -24.76
CA THR A 317 -28.30 28.72 -23.47
C THR A 317 -27.96 27.29 -22.99
N ARG A 318 -27.97 26.30 -23.90
CA ARG A 318 -27.51 24.93 -23.59
C ARG A 318 -26.04 24.90 -23.18
N ALA A 319 -25.15 25.46 -23.99
CA ALA A 319 -23.71 25.46 -23.70
C ALA A 319 -23.38 26.19 -22.39
N ARG A 320 -24.17 27.20 -22.01
CA ARG A 320 -24.04 27.90 -20.73
C ARG A 320 -24.52 27.05 -19.55
N GLN A 321 -25.58 26.27 -19.69
CA GLN A 321 -25.99 25.29 -18.68
C GLN A 321 -24.95 24.19 -18.52
N ASP A 322 -24.47 23.61 -19.63
CA ASP A 322 -23.41 22.59 -19.63
C ASP A 322 -22.13 23.10 -18.93
N LEU A 323 -21.80 24.38 -19.11
CA LEU A 323 -20.68 25.03 -18.43
C LEU A 323 -20.96 25.24 -16.93
N ALA A 324 -22.18 25.63 -16.55
CA ALA A 324 -22.57 25.77 -15.15
C ALA A 324 -22.46 24.45 -14.40
N ASP A 325 -23.06 23.38 -14.93
CA ASP A 325 -23.01 22.03 -14.37
C ASP A 325 -21.56 21.54 -14.22
N ARG A 326 -20.73 21.79 -15.25
CA ARG A 326 -19.30 21.44 -15.23
C ARG A 326 -18.50 22.22 -14.18
N ILE A 327 -18.73 23.53 -14.03
CA ILE A 327 -18.04 24.35 -13.03
C ILE A 327 -18.46 23.90 -11.63
N GLN A 328 -19.76 23.66 -11.39
CA GLN A 328 -20.25 23.18 -10.10
C GLN A 328 -19.58 21.86 -9.70
N LEU A 329 -19.57 20.85 -10.60
CA LEU A 329 -18.87 19.58 -10.37
C LEU A 329 -17.37 19.78 -10.08
N THR A 330 -16.71 20.70 -10.80
CA THR A 330 -15.28 20.99 -10.60
C THR A 330 -15.01 21.66 -9.25
N LEU A 331 -15.92 22.50 -8.75
CA LEU A 331 -15.83 23.12 -7.42
C LEU A 331 -16.09 22.09 -6.30
N GLU A 332 -17.06 21.20 -6.49
CA GLU A 332 -17.36 20.08 -5.58
C GLU A 332 -16.16 19.12 -5.45
N ASP A 333 -15.58 18.68 -6.58
CA ASP A 333 -14.35 17.88 -6.62
C ASP A 333 -13.18 18.58 -5.90
N ALA A 334 -13.03 19.89 -6.09
CA ALA A 334 -11.97 20.68 -5.48
C ALA A 334 -12.15 20.83 -3.96
N ILE A 335 -13.40 20.97 -3.47
CA ILE A 335 -13.73 20.94 -2.05
C ILE A 335 -13.41 19.57 -1.46
N GLU A 336 -13.85 18.47 -2.10
CA GLU A 336 -13.60 17.12 -1.59
C GLU A 336 -12.09 16.83 -1.54
N SER A 337 -11.34 17.21 -2.58
CA SER A 337 -9.88 17.15 -2.62
C SER A 337 -9.23 17.90 -1.46
N ASN A 338 -9.73 19.09 -1.11
CA ASN A 338 -9.21 19.86 0.02
C ASN A 338 -9.57 19.24 1.38
N ILE A 339 -10.78 18.68 1.54
CA ILE A 339 -11.18 17.94 2.75
C ILE A 339 -10.25 16.75 2.96
N ARG A 340 -10.07 15.90 1.94
CA ARG A 340 -9.16 14.75 1.98
C ARG A 340 -7.72 15.16 2.34
N LYS A 341 -7.19 16.23 1.75
CA LYS A 341 -5.85 16.79 2.11
C LYS A 341 -5.76 17.23 3.57
N LYS A 342 -6.81 17.84 4.13
CA LYS A 342 -6.85 18.24 5.55
C LYS A 342 -6.90 17.02 6.48
N GLU A 343 -7.65 15.99 6.11
CA GLU A 343 -7.70 14.71 6.84
C GLU A 343 -6.35 13.99 6.82
N GLU A 344 -5.69 13.94 5.65
CA GLU A 344 -4.33 13.41 5.49
C GLU A 344 -3.34 14.17 6.38
N GLN A 345 -3.34 15.50 6.35
CA GLN A 345 -2.48 16.34 7.21
C GLN A 345 -2.73 16.05 8.70
N ALA A 346 -3.99 16.02 9.14
CA ALA A 346 -4.34 15.68 10.51
C ALA A 346 -3.92 14.24 10.88
N SER A 347 -3.94 13.29 9.94
CA SER A 347 -3.45 11.93 10.16
C SER A 347 -1.92 11.88 10.33
N VAL A 348 -1.18 12.64 9.53
CA VAL A 348 0.29 12.77 9.62
C VAL A 348 0.70 13.46 10.92
N GLU A 349 -0.05 14.48 11.35
CA GLU A 349 0.16 15.13 12.65
C GLU A 349 -0.09 14.16 13.82
N LYS A 350 -1.19 13.40 13.80
CA LYS A 350 -1.45 12.35 14.80
C LYS A 350 -0.34 11.31 14.83
N GLN A 351 0.15 10.85 13.67
CA GLN A 351 1.29 9.92 13.59
C GLN A 351 2.58 10.54 14.16
N ARG A 352 2.87 11.82 13.86
CA ARG A 352 4.02 12.53 14.44
C ARG A 352 3.94 12.60 15.97
N MET A 353 2.77 12.94 16.52
CA MET A 353 2.55 12.99 17.97
C MET A 353 2.75 11.61 18.62
N ILE A 354 2.22 10.54 18.03
CA ILE A 354 2.41 9.16 18.52
C ILE A 354 3.89 8.77 18.47
N CYS A 355 4.59 9.07 17.37
CA CYS A 355 6.03 8.81 17.24
C CYS A 355 6.87 9.58 18.27
N GLN A 356 6.50 10.82 18.61
CA GLN A 356 7.14 11.59 19.67
C GLN A 356 6.93 10.96 21.05
N GLN A 357 5.68 10.61 21.40
CA GLN A 357 5.36 9.94 22.67
C GLN A 357 6.09 8.59 22.81
N LEU A 358 6.14 7.78 21.75
CA LEU A 358 6.88 6.53 21.74
C LEU A 358 8.39 6.75 21.87
N ALA A 359 8.95 7.78 21.23
CA ALA A 359 10.37 8.13 21.39
C ALA A 359 10.70 8.55 22.83
N GLU A 360 9.84 9.31 23.48
CA GLU A 360 9.97 9.69 24.89
C GLU A 360 9.91 8.46 25.81
N GLN A 361 8.93 7.58 25.62
CA GLN A 361 8.83 6.32 26.38
C GLN A 361 10.06 5.43 26.19
N VAL A 362 10.57 5.29 24.96
CA VAL A 362 11.80 4.54 24.68
C VAL A 362 13.03 5.21 25.33
N GLN A 363 13.09 6.54 25.39
CA GLN A 363 14.15 7.24 26.13
C GLN A 363 14.05 7.01 27.64
N GLN A 364 12.85 7.07 28.22
CA GLN A 364 12.62 6.78 29.64
C GLN A 364 13.03 5.34 29.97
N TRP A 365 12.60 4.35 29.18
CA TRP A 365 12.99 2.95 29.35
C TRP A 365 14.50 2.73 29.22
N ARG A 366 15.18 3.41 28.28
CA ARG A 366 16.65 3.37 28.16
C ARG A 366 17.35 3.93 29.40
N LYS A 367 16.84 5.01 30.00
CA LYS A 367 17.37 5.57 31.27
C LYS A 367 17.19 4.58 32.42
N GLN A 368 15.96 4.08 32.62
CA GLN A 368 15.65 3.07 33.65
C GLN A 368 16.53 1.81 33.49
N LYS A 369 16.76 1.36 32.26
CA LYS A 369 17.63 0.21 31.99
C LYS A 369 19.10 0.50 32.35
N ALA A 370 19.62 1.68 32.01
CA ALA A 370 20.99 2.08 32.39
C ALA A 370 21.16 2.21 33.91
N GLU A 371 20.15 2.74 34.61
CA GLU A 371 20.11 2.81 36.08
C GLU A 371 20.14 1.40 36.71
N LEU A 372 19.35 0.45 36.17
CA LEU A 372 19.38 -0.95 36.61
C LEU A 372 20.75 -1.61 36.36
N GLU A 373 21.35 -1.40 35.18
CA GLU A 373 22.69 -1.90 34.86
C GLU A 373 23.77 -1.33 35.80
N GLU A 374 23.67 -0.05 36.19
CA GLU A 374 24.56 0.56 37.18
C GLU A 374 24.35 -0.01 38.59
N LEU A 375 23.10 -0.18 39.03
CA LEU A 375 22.78 -0.80 40.32
C LEU A 375 23.29 -2.25 40.41
N GLU A 376 23.11 -3.04 39.34
CA GLU A 376 23.69 -4.38 39.23
C GLU A 376 25.22 -4.36 39.30
N PHE A 377 25.87 -3.42 38.63
CA PHE A 377 27.33 -3.27 38.66
C PHE A 377 27.82 -2.96 40.09
N ARG A 378 27.19 -1.98 40.77
CA ARG A 378 27.49 -1.62 42.16
C ARG A 378 27.27 -2.80 43.11
N ALA A 379 26.20 -3.58 42.92
CA ALA A 379 25.94 -4.79 43.71
C ALA A 379 27.02 -5.87 43.50
N LYS A 380 27.43 -6.14 42.25
CA LYS A 380 28.52 -7.07 41.92
C LYS A 380 29.87 -6.62 42.48
N GLU A 381 30.16 -5.31 42.51
CA GLU A 381 31.33 -4.78 43.20
C GLU A 381 31.27 -4.97 44.72
N ALA A 382 30.13 -4.70 45.34
CA ALA A 382 29.94 -4.89 46.78
C ALA A 382 30.13 -6.35 47.17
N GLU A 383 29.54 -7.28 46.42
CA GLU A 383 29.71 -8.73 46.62
C GLU A 383 31.18 -9.15 46.48
N ARG A 384 31.91 -8.63 45.47
CA ARG A 384 33.36 -8.85 45.32
C ARG A 384 34.15 -8.32 46.52
N LYS A 385 33.84 -7.12 47.01
CA LYS A 385 34.49 -6.53 48.21
C LYS A 385 34.25 -7.39 49.45
N VAL A 386 33.03 -7.89 49.65
CA VAL A 386 32.69 -8.82 50.75
C VAL A 386 33.46 -10.14 50.63
N LYS A 387 33.48 -10.78 49.45
CA LYS A 387 34.24 -12.02 49.21
C LYS A 387 35.74 -11.84 49.47
N MET A 388 36.32 -10.73 49.01
CA MET A 388 37.73 -10.40 49.27
C MET A 388 38.02 -10.15 50.76
N ALA A 389 37.09 -9.54 51.51
CA ALA A 389 37.22 -9.35 52.95
C ALA A 389 37.16 -10.68 53.71
N GLN A 390 36.21 -11.55 53.37
CA GLN A 390 36.10 -12.90 53.93
C GLN A 390 37.36 -13.76 53.66
N GLU A 391 37.93 -13.65 52.46
CA GLU A 391 39.14 -14.40 52.10
C GLU A 391 40.37 -13.87 52.86
N LYS A 392 40.53 -12.55 53.02
CA LYS A 392 41.57 -11.98 53.90
C LYS A 392 41.42 -12.47 55.34
N GLU A 393 40.20 -12.42 55.89
CA GLU A 393 39.93 -12.89 57.25
C GLU A 393 40.27 -14.39 57.42
N ARG A 394 40.01 -15.21 56.40
CA ARG A 394 40.43 -16.63 56.38
C ARG A 394 41.96 -16.76 56.42
N GLN A 395 42.68 -15.99 55.62
CA GLN A 395 44.14 -15.99 55.58
C GLN A 395 44.75 -15.51 56.91
N ASP A 396 44.18 -14.48 57.54
CA ASP A 396 44.59 -13.99 58.86
C ASP A 396 44.35 -15.04 59.96
N ARG A 397 43.19 -15.70 59.95
CA ARG A 397 42.90 -16.84 60.85
C ARG A 397 43.85 -18.01 60.64
N GLU A 398 44.26 -18.30 59.40
CA GLU A 398 45.19 -19.39 59.11
C GLU A 398 46.64 -19.06 59.50
N THR A 399 47.12 -17.85 59.20
CA THR A 399 48.46 -17.40 59.62
C THR A 399 48.59 -17.39 61.14
N HIS A 400 47.56 -16.96 61.87
CA HIS A 400 47.53 -17.03 63.34
C HIS A 400 47.65 -18.48 63.86
N ARG A 401 46.93 -19.44 63.25
CA ARG A 401 47.06 -20.88 63.57
C ARG A 401 48.48 -21.40 63.31
N ARG A 402 49.08 -21.05 62.17
CA ARG A 402 50.47 -21.42 61.82
C ARG A 402 51.47 -20.86 62.85
N GLN A 403 51.26 -19.63 63.33
CA GLN A 403 52.09 -18.99 64.35
C GLN A 403 52.05 -19.76 65.70
N ILE A 404 50.86 -20.18 66.15
CA ILE A 404 50.69 -21.00 67.38
C ILE A 404 51.44 -22.33 67.26
N ILE A 405 51.31 -23.03 66.13
CA ILE A 405 51.99 -24.31 65.89
C ILE A 405 53.52 -24.13 65.90
N LYS A 406 54.03 -23.07 65.25
CA LYS A 406 55.46 -22.73 65.22
C LYS A 406 56.03 -22.50 66.63
N ASN A 407 55.27 -21.84 67.51
CA ASN A 407 55.70 -21.59 68.89
C ASN A 407 55.70 -22.88 69.74
N LYS A 408 54.69 -23.75 69.59
CA LYS A 408 54.67 -25.08 70.25
C LYS A 408 55.86 -25.95 69.84
N LEU A 409 56.22 -25.94 68.55
CA LEU A 409 57.38 -26.68 68.04
C LEU A 409 58.71 -26.16 68.59
N ARG A 410 58.85 -24.84 68.78
CA ARG A 410 60.05 -24.25 69.40
C ARG A 410 60.23 -24.71 70.84
N HIS A 411 59.18 -24.59 71.65
CA HIS A 411 59.21 -24.96 73.06
C HIS A 411 59.55 -26.44 73.27
N ARG A 412 59.03 -27.33 72.41
CA ARG A 412 59.37 -28.77 72.45
C ARG A 412 60.85 -29.03 72.18
N LYS A 413 61.48 -28.32 71.23
CA LYS A 413 62.92 -28.44 70.96
C LYS A 413 63.78 -27.94 72.13
N GLU A 414 63.38 -26.84 72.76
CA GLU A 414 64.06 -26.28 73.93
C GLU A 414 64.02 -27.25 75.13
N SER A 415 62.92 -27.99 75.33
CA SER A 415 62.82 -29.03 76.36
C SER A 415 63.77 -30.21 76.10
N GLN A 416 63.81 -30.72 74.85
CA GLN A 416 64.66 -31.85 74.48
C GLN A 416 66.16 -31.57 74.67
N LEU A 417 66.60 -30.32 74.42
CA LEU A 417 67.99 -29.92 74.64
C LEU A 417 68.38 -29.85 76.12
N ARG A 418 67.42 -29.59 77.02
CA ARG A 418 67.68 -29.59 78.48
C ARG A 418 67.83 -31.01 79.02
N GLU A 419 66.93 -31.91 78.63
CA GLU A 419 66.99 -33.34 78.99
C GLU A 419 68.32 -33.98 78.54
N GLN A 420 68.85 -33.59 77.38
CA GLN A 420 70.15 -34.04 76.89
C GLN A 420 71.32 -33.53 77.77
N ALA A 421 71.32 -32.25 78.14
CA ALA A 421 72.36 -31.67 79.00
C ALA A 421 72.36 -32.31 80.40
N GLU A 422 71.18 -32.54 80.99
CA GLU A 422 71.05 -33.20 82.30
C GLU A 422 71.59 -34.65 82.28
N PHE A 423 71.41 -35.37 81.16
CA PHE A 423 71.97 -36.71 80.98
C PHE A 423 73.51 -36.70 80.88
N GLU A 424 74.09 -35.76 80.13
CA GLU A 424 75.55 -35.61 79.97
C GLU A 424 76.25 -35.29 81.31
N GLU A 425 75.63 -34.46 82.17
CA GLU A 425 76.17 -34.19 83.51
C GLU A 425 76.15 -35.42 84.43
N ALA A 426 75.10 -36.24 84.34
CA ALA A 426 74.99 -37.49 85.12
C ALA A 426 76.05 -38.52 84.71
N GLU A 427 76.32 -38.69 83.41
CA GLU A 427 77.41 -39.57 82.94
C GLU A 427 78.79 -39.08 83.41
N ARG A 428 79.04 -37.76 83.37
CA ARG A 428 80.32 -37.17 83.83
C ARG A 428 80.61 -37.54 85.30
N LEU A 429 79.61 -37.41 86.18
CA LEU A 429 79.74 -37.74 87.60
C LEU A 429 80.03 -39.24 87.82
N ARG A 430 79.32 -40.12 87.09
CA ARG A 430 79.54 -41.58 87.15
C ARG A 430 80.95 -41.99 86.71
N MET A 431 81.51 -41.30 85.72
CA MET A 431 82.87 -41.53 85.24
C MET A 431 83.96 -41.12 86.25
N GLU A 432 83.70 -40.12 87.10
CA GLU A 432 84.62 -39.72 88.18
C GLU A 432 84.66 -40.74 89.32
N GLU A 433 83.52 -41.34 89.68
CA GLU A 433 83.46 -42.42 90.68
C GLU A 433 84.23 -43.66 90.24
N LEU A 434 84.06 -44.09 88.98
CA LEU A 434 84.79 -45.24 88.43
C LEU A 434 86.32 -45.03 88.48
N ARG A 435 86.80 -43.82 88.17
CA ARG A 435 88.23 -43.45 88.29
C ARG A 435 88.74 -43.59 89.73
N ARG A 436 87.95 -43.19 90.73
CA ARG A 436 88.28 -43.36 92.17
C ARG A 436 88.38 -44.83 92.59
N VAL A 437 87.57 -45.72 92.02
CA VAL A 437 87.60 -47.16 92.32
C VAL A 437 88.90 -47.79 91.78
N PHE A 438 89.26 -47.54 90.52
CA PHE A 438 90.47 -48.10 89.92
C PHE A 438 91.76 -47.65 90.62
N GLU A 439 91.83 -46.38 91.07
CA GLU A 439 93.00 -45.88 91.80
C GLU A 439 93.23 -46.61 93.14
N LYS A 440 92.15 -46.97 93.85
CA LYS A 440 92.25 -47.80 95.07
C LYS A 440 92.76 -49.21 94.78
N GLN A 441 92.40 -49.79 93.63
CA GLN A 441 92.82 -51.13 93.23
C GLN A 441 94.30 -51.17 92.84
N ARG A 442 94.79 -50.21 92.02
CA ARG A 442 96.21 -50.11 91.63
C ARG A 442 97.16 -50.13 92.82
N ARG A 443 96.80 -49.47 93.93
CA ARG A 443 97.60 -49.41 95.16
C ARG A 443 97.65 -50.72 95.97
N LYS A 444 96.72 -51.65 95.74
CA LYS A 444 96.75 -52.99 96.34
C LYS A 444 97.64 -53.92 95.53
N ASP A 445 97.53 -53.86 94.20
CA ASP A 445 98.25 -54.78 93.31
C ASP A 445 99.77 -54.48 93.27
N THR A 446 100.19 -53.21 93.36
CA THR A 446 101.62 -52.86 93.48
C THR A 446 102.27 -53.43 94.74
N LYS A 447 101.58 -53.42 95.89
CA LYS A 447 102.09 -54.05 97.13
C LYS A 447 102.23 -55.57 96.97
N ARG A 448 101.26 -56.21 96.30
CA ARG A 448 101.24 -57.67 96.07
C ARG A 448 102.41 -58.16 95.21
N LEU A 449 102.84 -57.35 94.23
CA LEU A 449 103.97 -57.66 93.35
C LEU A 449 105.33 -57.56 94.08
N VAL A 450 105.51 -56.58 94.97
CA VAL A 450 106.75 -56.39 95.75
C VAL A 450 107.00 -57.56 96.70
N GLU A 451 105.94 -58.09 97.33
CA GLU A 451 106.00 -59.28 98.20
C GLU A 451 106.49 -60.52 97.41
N MET A 452 105.91 -60.78 96.22
CA MET A 452 106.27 -61.93 95.39
C MET A 452 107.72 -61.87 94.87
N ALA A 453 108.25 -60.68 94.59
CA ALA A 453 109.64 -60.51 94.16
C ALA A 453 110.65 -60.96 95.24
N LYS A 454 110.40 -60.64 96.51
CA LYS A 454 111.26 -61.04 97.64
C LYS A 454 111.29 -62.56 97.85
N ALA A 455 110.14 -63.24 97.70
CA ALA A 455 110.04 -64.69 97.86
C ALA A 455 110.81 -65.46 96.77
N ARG A 456 110.85 -64.95 95.53
CA ARG A 456 111.55 -65.57 94.40
C ARG A 456 113.07 -65.57 94.57
N LEU A 457 113.63 -64.56 95.24
CA LEU A 457 115.08 -64.40 95.41
C LEU A 457 115.67 -65.46 96.39
N LYS A 458 114.96 -65.78 97.48
CA LYS A 458 115.40 -66.81 98.46
C LYS A 458 115.56 -68.20 97.84
N ARG A 459 114.58 -68.64 97.03
CA ARG A 459 114.61 -69.95 96.35
C ARG A 459 115.79 -70.11 95.40
N GLN A 460 116.29 -69.02 94.80
CA GLN A 460 117.46 -69.08 93.91
C GLN A 460 118.80 -69.20 94.66
N SER A 461 118.89 -68.76 95.91
CA SER A 461 120.09 -68.99 96.73
C SER A 461 120.17 -70.42 97.26
N GLU A 462 119.03 -71.03 97.62
CA GLU A 462 118.96 -72.38 98.19
C GLU A 462 119.40 -73.44 97.16
N LEU A 463 118.82 -73.41 95.95
CA LEU A 463 119.15 -74.32 94.84
C LEU A 463 120.62 -74.26 94.37
N ARG A 464 121.33 -73.15 94.62
CA ARG A 464 122.76 -73.02 94.26
C ARG A 464 123.70 -73.74 95.23
N VAL A 465 123.26 -74.02 96.46
CA VAL A 465 124.07 -74.71 97.46
C VAL A 465 124.00 -76.22 97.27
N GLU A 466 122.80 -76.76 97.01
CA GLU A 466 122.60 -78.20 96.76
C GLU A 466 123.34 -78.68 95.50
N ALA A 467 123.27 -77.91 94.41
CA ALA A 467 123.92 -78.25 93.14
C ALA A 467 125.46 -78.37 93.20
N LEU A 468 126.11 -77.74 94.20
CA LEU A 468 127.56 -77.85 94.40
C LEU A 468 127.96 -79.11 95.18
N GLY A 469 127.06 -79.67 95.99
CA GLY A 469 127.31 -80.89 96.78
C GLY A 469 127.23 -82.16 95.93
N GLU A 470 126.22 -82.27 95.06
CA GLU A 470 126.03 -83.46 94.21
C GLU A 470 127.15 -83.65 93.18
N LEU A 471 127.69 -82.55 92.65
CA LEU A 471 128.73 -82.55 91.62
C LEU A 471 130.11 -83.04 92.11
N ALA A 472 130.32 -83.08 93.43
CA ALA A 472 131.54 -83.61 94.03
C ALA A 472 131.53 -85.15 94.09
N ARG A 473 130.42 -85.75 94.57
CA ARG A 473 130.28 -87.21 94.70
C ARG A 473 130.34 -87.94 93.36
N GLN A 474 129.75 -87.36 92.31
CA GLN A 474 129.74 -87.95 90.98
C GLN A 474 131.14 -88.05 90.33
N LYS A 475 132.16 -87.34 90.85
CA LYS A 475 133.54 -87.42 90.33
C LYS A 475 134.33 -88.59 90.91
N GLU A 476 134.22 -88.86 92.23
CA GLU A 476 134.88 -90.02 92.84
C GLU A 476 134.36 -91.35 92.26
N GLU A 477 133.04 -91.46 92.04
CA GLU A 477 132.43 -92.68 91.47
C GLU A 477 132.78 -92.92 90.00
N ALA A 478 133.23 -91.89 89.26
CA ALA A 478 133.60 -92.00 87.86
C ALA A 478 135.03 -92.53 87.66
N GLU A 479 135.99 -92.15 88.51
CA GLU A 479 137.40 -92.55 88.39
C GLU A 479 137.60 -94.03 88.76
N ALA A 480 137.00 -94.49 89.86
CA ALA A 480 137.03 -95.91 90.25
C ALA A 480 136.40 -96.84 89.20
N ARG A 481 135.46 -96.32 88.39
CA ARG A 481 134.75 -97.07 87.34
C ARG A 481 135.53 -97.19 86.04
N LEU A 482 136.55 -96.34 85.82
CA LEU A 482 137.40 -96.36 84.62
C LEU A 482 138.61 -97.31 84.75
N GLU A 483 139.15 -97.51 85.95
CA GLU A 483 140.27 -98.44 86.16
C GLU A 483 139.83 -99.91 86.07
N ALA A 484 138.66 -100.26 86.60
CA ALA A 484 138.12 -101.63 86.55
C ALA A 484 137.87 -102.16 85.12
N ILE A 485 137.67 -101.27 84.14
CA ILE A 485 137.35 -101.63 82.75
C ILE A 485 138.60 -101.92 81.91
N ARG A 486 139.78 -101.38 82.28
CA ARG A 486 141.03 -101.63 81.52
C ARG A 486 141.62 -103.04 81.69
N ALA A 487 141.18 -103.80 82.69
CA ALA A 487 141.78 -105.09 83.03
C ALA A 487 141.15 -106.32 82.36
N LYS A 488 139.96 -106.21 81.73
CA LYS A 488 139.19 -107.39 81.27
C LYS A 488 138.52 -107.23 79.89
N VAL A 489 139.35 -106.92 78.88
CA VAL A 489 139.07 -107.31 77.48
C VAL A 489 140.10 -108.38 77.05
N SER A 490 140.02 -109.53 77.72
CA SER A 490 140.57 -110.80 77.24
C SER A 490 139.82 -111.96 77.91
N GLY A 491 139.04 -112.72 77.11
CA GLY A 491 138.47 -114.05 77.37
C GLY A 491 137.73 -114.34 78.70
N LEU A 492 136.40 -114.52 78.64
CA LEU A 492 135.58 -115.59 79.28
C LEU A 492 134.06 -115.32 79.01
N PRO A 493 133.12 -116.30 79.18
CA PRO A 493 131.85 -116.32 78.45
C PRO A 493 130.53 -116.21 79.28
N GLU A 494 129.40 -116.34 78.56
CA GLU A 494 128.04 -116.81 78.96
C GLU A 494 126.91 -115.86 79.48
N LYS A 495 125.81 -115.85 78.68
CA LYS A 495 124.37 -116.10 79.02
C LYS A 495 123.36 -115.03 79.54
N PHE A 496 122.12 -115.21 79.02
CA PHE A 496 120.76 -114.77 79.41
C PHE A 496 120.41 -113.25 79.45
N HIS A 497 119.51 -112.73 78.57
CA HIS A 497 118.01 -112.72 78.60
C HIS A 497 117.43 -111.75 79.67
N VAL A 498 116.26 -111.07 79.55
CA VAL A 498 114.90 -111.45 79.09
C VAL A 498 114.10 -110.23 78.56
N ARG A 499 113.05 -110.45 77.75
CA ARG A 499 112.01 -109.50 77.30
C ARG A 499 110.62 -109.92 77.85
N PRO A 500 109.74 -109.04 78.36
CA PRO A 500 108.39 -109.42 78.80
C PRO A 500 107.28 -109.19 77.74
N VAL A 501 106.23 -110.01 77.82
CA VAL A 501 104.93 -109.89 77.11
C VAL A 501 103.82 -110.31 78.10
N VAL A 502 102.72 -109.56 78.18
CA VAL A 502 101.41 -109.92 78.81
C VAL A 502 100.31 -109.02 78.20
N PRO A 503 98.99 -109.35 78.28
CA PRO A 503 98.16 -109.48 77.07
C PRO A 503 96.82 -108.70 77.08
N ASP A 504 95.92 -109.05 76.15
CA ASP A 504 94.68 -108.36 75.74
C ASP A 504 93.50 -108.30 76.75
N ASP A 505 92.60 -107.33 76.55
CA ASP A 505 91.24 -107.26 77.12
C ASP A 505 90.21 -106.81 76.04
N PRO A 506 89.22 -107.64 75.66
CA PRO A 506 88.49 -107.49 74.39
C PRO A 506 87.22 -106.61 74.40
N PHE A 507 86.98 -105.71 75.37
CA PHE A 507 85.75 -104.89 75.40
C PHE A 507 85.86 -103.35 75.47
N ARG A 508 87.06 -102.75 75.31
CA ARG A 508 87.20 -101.27 75.26
C ARG A 508 86.94 -100.64 73.87
N VAL A 509 86.27 -101.36 72.97
CA VAL A 509 86.19 -101.05 71.52
C VAL A 509 84.93 -100.26 71.11
N TYR A 510 84.03 -99.90 72.04
CA TYR A 510 82.68 -99.38 71.71
C TYR A 510 82.31 -97.97 72.23
N SER A 511 83.22 -97.20 72.83
CA SER A 511 82.91 -95.83 73.29
C SER A 511 83.34 -94.75 72.28
N SER A 512 82.37 -93.96 71.78
CA SER A 512 82.63 -92.81 70.90
C SER A 512 83.09 -91.56 71.68
N THR A 513 84.08 -90.84 71.12
CA THR A 513 84.77 -89.70 71.74
C THR A 513 84.02 -88.37 71.56
N GLU A 514 84.12 -87.48 72.55
CA GLU A 514 83.17 -86.37 72.76
C GLU A 514 83.28 -85.20 71.75
N SER A 515 84.42 -85.03 71.08
CA SER A 515 84.68 -83.89 70.19
C SER A 515 84.02 -83.97 68.80
N TRP A 516 83.43 -85.11 68.42
CA TRP A 516 82.68 -85.26 67.17
C TRP A 516 81.17 -85.01 67.33
N ARG A 517 80.60 -85.19 68.54
CA ARG A 517 79.16 -85.00 68.80
C ARG A 517 78.76 -83.52 68.71
N HIS A 518 79.53 -82.64 69.34
CA HIS A 518 79.23 -81.20 69.45
C HIS A 518 79.25 -80.43 68.10
N ARG A 519 79.67 -81.06 67.00
CA ARG A 519 79.65 -80.47 65.64
C ARG A 519 78.47 -80.93 64.79
N LEU A 520 77.75 -82.00 65.18
CA LEU A 520 76.49 -82.41 64.56
C LEU A 520 75.27 -81.73 65.21
N GLU A 521 75.38 -81.27 66.45
CA GLU A 521 74.30 -80.65 67.24
C GLU A 521 73.92 -79.21 66.83
N GLN A 522 74.34 -78.72 65.66
CA GLN A 522 74.02 -77.36 65.18
C GLN A 522 73.08 -77.30 63.97
N THR A 523 72.42 -78.41 63.61
CA THR A 523 71.40 -78.44 62.55
C THR A 523 70.29 -79.45 62.84
N THR A 524 69.14 -78.99 63.36
CA THR A 524 67.74 -79.36 62.96
C THR A 524 66.67 -78.85 63.95
N LEU A 525 65.78 -77.95 63.49
CA LEU A 525 64.30 -77.92 63.67
C LEU A 525 63.67 -77.72 65.09
N PRO A 526 62.35 -77.39 65.22
CA PRO A 526 61.53 -76.45 64.42
C PRO A 526 60.51 -75.60 65.23
N GLU A 527 59.63 -74.89 64.49
CA GLU A 527 58.33 -74.27 64.87
C GLU A 527 58.40 -72.93 65.65
N GLU A 528 57.61 -71.88 65.36
CA GLU A 528 56.60 -71.56 64.31
C GLU A 528 56.90 -70.14 63.71
N GLN A 529 56.21 -69.52 62.72
CA GLN A 529 55.03 -69.82 61.86
C GLN A 529 55.15 -69.00 60.54
N GLU A 530 54.48 -69.39 59.45
CA GLU A 530 54.57 -68.73 58.11
C GLU A 530 53.22 -68.14 57.66
N VAL A 531 53.14 -66.83 57.29
CA VAL A 531 51.93 -66.24 56.65
C VAL A 531 52.18 -65.11 55.62
N VAL A 532 53.34 -64.42 55.61
CA VAL A 532 53.43 -63.08 54.99
C VAL A 532 53.66 -63.06 53.46
N GLU A 533 54.09 -64.16 52.83
CA GLU A 533 54.43 -64.20 51.38
C GLU A 533 53.24 -64.18 50.40
N ALA A 534 51.99 -64.05 50.88
CA ALA A 534 50.79 -64.14 50.05
C ALA A 534 50.21 -62.79 49.57
N ARG A 535 50.90 -61.65 49.71
CA ARG A 535 50.26 -60.31 49.57
C ARG A 535 50.76 -59.37 48.46
N GLU A 536 51.78 -59.74 47.69
CA GLU A 536 52.42 -58.80 46.72
C GLU A 536 52.13 -59.09 45.22
N LEU A 537 51.41 -60.16 44.88
CA LEU A 537 51.27 -60.65 43.50
C LEU A 537 49.88 -60.49 42.84
N LEU A 538 49.03 -59.55 43.30
CA LEU A 538 47.64 -59.43 42.81
C LEU A 538 47.22 -58.01 42.34
N LYS A 539 48.04 -57.33 41.53
CA LYS A 539 47.72 -55.99 40.96
C LYS A 539 48.10 -55.79 39.49
N PHE A 540 48.16 -56.85 38.68
CA PHE A 540 48.38 -56.73 37.23
C PHE A 540 47.45 -57.64 36.41
N TYR A 541 46.69 -57.00 35.52
CA TYR A 541 45.92 -57.50 34.36
C TYR A 541 44.47 -58.04 34.50
N VAL A 542 43.76 -57.82 33.37
CA VAL A 542 42.41 -58.25 32.92
C VAL A 542 41.23 -57.38 33.38
N THR A 543 40.87 -56.28 32.69
CA THR A 543 40.22 -56.13 31.36
C THR A 543 38.83 -56.77 31.20
N ILE A 544 37.80 -56.05 31.63
CA ILE A 544 36.50 -55.90 30.93
C ILE A 544 36.20 -54.37 30.94
N ASP A 545 35.26 -53.89 30.12
CA ASP A 545 34.86 -52.48 29.96
C ASP A 545 35.75 -51.60 29.06
N ASN A 546 35.80 -51.94 27.76
CA ASN A 546 35.77 -50.91 26.72
C ASN A 546 34.30 -50.48 26.54
N PRO A 547 33.83 -49.33 27.06
CA PRO A 547 32.51 -48.85 26.72
C PRO A 547 32.51 -48.44 25.24
N ILE A 548 31.59 -48.97 24.42
CA ILE A 548 31.33 -48.32 23.14
C ILE A 548 30.83 -46.91 23.48
N THR A 549 31.45 -45.88 22.92
CA THR A 549 31.19 -44.49 23.32
C THR A 549 29.89 -43.98 22.72
N THR A 550 28.76 -44.46 23.25
CA THR A 550 27.45 -43.84 23.05
C THR A 550 27.47 -42.47 23.72
N PHE A 551 27.21 -41.41 22.95
CA PHE A 551 27.04 -40.07 23.52
C PHE A 551 25.90 -40.11 24.54
N THR A 552 26.15 -39.64 25.75
CA THR A 552 25.09 -39.40 26.74
C THR A 552 24.21 -38.22 26.28
N ASP A 553 22.93 -38.17 26.66
CA ASP A 553 22.04 -37.06 26.26
C ASP A 553 22.61 -35.68 26.62
N ALA A 554 23.28 -35.57 27.76
CA ALA A 554 23.98 -34.35 28.19
C ALA A 554 25.18 -33.95 27.28
N GLN A 555 25.74 -34.90 26.51
CA GLN A 555 26.75 -34.65 25.48
C GLN A 555 26.09 -34.31 24.13
N ILE A 556 24.99 -34.97 23.76
CA ILE A 556 24.22 -34.65 22.55
C ILE A 556 23.66 -33.22 22.64
N GLN A 557 23.11 -32.84 23.80
CA GLN A 557 22.64 -31.49 24.10
C GLN A 557 23.76 -30.44 24.26
N LYS A 558 25.06 -30.82 24.25
CA LYS A 558 26.14 -29.82 24.19
C LYS A 558 26.36 -29.28 22.79
N ASP A 559 25.97 -30.00 21.74
CA ASP A 559 26.06 -29.47 20.37
C ASP A 559 24.96 -28.42 20.14
N ARG A 560 25.39 -27.20 19.80
CA ARG A 560 24.51 -26.07 19.49
C ARG A 560 23.58 -26.36 18.30
N ARG A 561 24.05 -27.12 17.31
CA ARG A 561 23.25 -27.52 16.14
C ARG A 561 22.14 -28.49 16.55
N ASN A 562 22.45 -29.47 17.40
CA ASN A 562 21.47 -30.43 17.90
C ASN A 562 20.42 -29.73 18.79
N ARG A 563 20.83 -28.89 19.75
CA ARG A 563 19.89 -28.10 20.58
C ARG A 563 18.89 -27.30 19.74
N ILE A 564 19.38 -26.63 18.69
CA ILE A 564 18.54 -25.82 17.79
C ILE A 564 17.63 -26.73 16.96
N SER A 565 18.12 -27.87 16.48
CA SER A 565 17.30 -28.86 15.76
C SER A 565 16.19 -29.45 16.65
N THR A 566 16.48 -29.78 17.91
CA THR A 566 15.49 -30.29 18.87
C THR A 566 14.43 -29.22 19.19
N ALA A 567 14.84 -27.98 19.47
CA ALA A 567 13.88 -26.89 19.71
C ALA A 567 13.00 -26.56 18.49
N LEU A 568 13.55 -26.65 17.27
CA LEU A 568 12.78 -26.49 16.02
C LEU A 568 11.85 -27.69 15.75
N PHE A 569 12.20 -28.89 16.22
CA PHE A 569 11.34 -30.07 16.17
C PHE A 569 10.19 -29.98 17.18
N GLU A 570 10.47 -29.61 18.43
CA GLU A 570 9.47 -29.35 19.48
C GLU A 570 8.49 -28.24 19.08
N ALA A 571 8.97 -27.20 18.39
CA ALA A 571 8.13 -26.14 17.82
C ALA A 571 7.38 -26.54 16.53
N GLY A 572 7.57 -27.76 15.99
CA GLY A 572 6.96 -28.22 14.74
C GLY A 572 7.50 -27.54 13.46
N LEU A 573 8.56 -26.73 13.57
CA LEU A 573 9.08 -25.88 12.49
C LEU A 573 10.22 -26.50 11.67
N LEU A 574 10.71 -27.69 12.02
CA LEU A 574 11.91 -28.30 11.44
C LEU A 574 11.89 -28.43 9.90
N GLY A 575 10.72 -28.67 9.29
CA GLY A 575 10.57 -28.77 7.83
C GLY A 575 10.60 -27.43 7.07
N SER A 576 10.42 -26.31 7.79
CA SER A 576 10.29 -24.97 7.19
C SER A 576 11.58 -24.47 6.52
N ASN A 577 11.43 -23.57 5.54
CA ASN A 577 12.57 -22.87 4.94
C ASN A 577 13.34 -22.04 5.99
N TYR A 578 12.66 -21.57 7.05
CA TYR A 578 13.26 -20.88 8.18
C TYR A 578 14.23 -21.80 8.95
N ALA A 579 13.80 -23.01 9.33
CA ALA A 579 14.65 -23.99 10.01
C ALA A 579 15.86 -24.38 9.15
N ARG A 580 15.67 -24.58 7.84
CA ARG A 580 16.77 -24.86 6.89
C ARG A 580 17.81 -23.73 6.85
N ASN A 581 17.37 -22.48 6.70
CA ASN A 581 18.27 -21.32 6.68
C ASN A 581 18.99 -21.10 8.03
N LEU A 582 18.28 -21.30 9.14
CA LEU A 582 18.85 -21.11 10.48
C LEU A 582 19.87 -22.20 10.82
N LEU A 583 19.59 -23.47 10.50
CA LEU A 583 20.55 -24.57 10.64
C LEU A 583 21.74 -24.45 9.66
N ALA A 584 21.56 -23.86 8.47
CA ALA A 584 22.67 -23.60 7.55
C ALA A 584 23.68 -22.57 8.11
N GLN A 585 23.21 -21.61 8.93
CA GLN A 585 24.05 -20.60 9.58
C GLN A 585 24.77 -21.09 10.84
N VAL A 586 24.41 -22.27 11.39
CA VAL A 586 25.08 -22.85 12.56
C VAL A 586 26.32 -23.63 12.11
N PRO A 587 27.55 -23.18 12.40
CA PRO A 587 28.76 -23.91 12.02
C PRO A 587 28.82 -25.26 12.75
N PRO A 588 29.31 -26.33 12.08
CA PRO A 588 29.45 -27.64 12.70
C PRO A 588 30.43 -27.58 13.88
N SER A 589 30.13 -28.32 14.95
CA SER A 589 31.01 -28.39 16.11
C SER A 589 32.32 -29.11 15.73
N LYS A 590 33.43 -28.38 15.72
CA LYS A 590 34.75 -28.98 15.47
C LYS A 590 35.19 -29.78 16.70
N GLN A 591 35.16 -31.11 16.59
CA GLN A 591 36.02 -31.99 17.39
C GLN A 591 36.97 -32.75 16.49
N GLN A 592 38.24 -32.35 16.52
CA GLN A 592 39.39 -33.25 16.60
C GLN A 592 40.63 -32.41 16.95
N ALA A 593 41.39 -32.88 17.94
CA ALA A 593 42.67 -32.29 18.31
C ALA A 593 43.79 -32.89 17.46
N PRO A 594 44.88 -32.15 17.26
CA PRO A 594 46.21 -32.74 17.18
C PRO A 594 47.09 -32.33 18.37
N LEU A 595 48.05 -33.20 18.64
CA LEU A 595 49.07 -33.12 19.68
C LEU A 595 50.15 -32.05 19.39
N LEU A 596 51.02 -31.85 20.39
CA LEU A 596 52.36 -31.23 20.32
C LEU A 596 52.42 -29.69 20.19
N ARG A 597 52.81 -29.05 21.31
CA ARG A 597 53.55 -27.78 21.33
C ARG A 597 55.04 -28.06 21.10
N VAL A 598 55.67 -27.39 20.14
CA VAL A 598 57.12 -27.06 20.15
C VAL A 598 57.33 -25.70 19.45
N SER A 599 58.38 -24.96 19.87
CA SER A 599 59.07 -23.83 19.22
C SER A 599 58.29 -22.55 18.84
N GLU A 600 58.51 -21.52 19.65
CA GLU A 600 59.27 -20.30 19.30
C GLU A 600 58.92 -19.43 18.07
N ALA A 601 58.66 -18.15 18.39
CA ALA A 601 59.13 -16.92 17.75
C ALA A 601 59.28 -16.83 16.21
N GLU A 602 58.41 -16.02 15.60
CA GLU A 602 58.89 -14.89 14.77
C GLU A 602 57.85 -13.75 14.68
N ALA A 603 58.35 -12.53 14.51
CA ALA A 603 57.62 -11.30 14.23
C ALA A 603 58.37 -10.57 13.09
N PRO A 604 57.88 -9.46 12.49
CA PRO A 604 56.65 -8.71 12.76
C PRO A 604 55.86 -8.31 11.49
N ALA A 605 54.63 -7.81 11.65
CA ALA A 605 54.01 -6.93 10.65
C ALA A 605 53.14 -5.84 11.29
N ARG A 606 53.53 -4.58 11.10
CA ARG A 606 52.81 -3.40 11.59
C ARG A 606 51.48 -3.20 10.86
N ARG A 607 50.41 -2.85 11.57
CA ARG A 607 49.42 -1.87 11.10
C ARG A 607 48.54 -1.34 12.24
N ALA A 608 48.79 -0.09 12.64
CA ALA A 608 47.83 0.68 13.42
C ALA A 608 46.61 1.02 12.55
N LYS A 609 45.41 1.05 13.14
CA LYS A 609 44.22 1.65 12.54
C LYS A 609 43.73 2.81 13.42
N LYS A 610 43.70 4.00 12.82
CA LYS A 610 43.03 5.19 13.36
C LYS A 610 41.51 5.01 13.22
N CYS A 611 40.75 5.71 14.06
CA CYS A 611 39.37 6.06 13.76
C CYS A 611 39.30 6.99 12.54
N SER A 612 38.32 6.80 11.64
CA SER A 612 37.32 7.82 11.26
C SER A 612 36.50 7.44 10.01
N VAL A 613 35.33 8.06 9.90
CA VAL A 613 34.43 8.22 8.72
C VAL A 613 34.10 6.97 7.89
N PHE A 614 32.86 6.49 8.05
CA PHE A 614 32.11 5.85 6.97
C PHE A 614 31.19 6.91 6.34
N SER A 615 31.20 7.01 5.01
CA SER A 615 30.25 7.82 4.24
C SER A 615 29.48 6.88 3.30
N PRO A 616 28.13 6.91 3.26
CA PRO A 616 27.36 6.07 2.37
C PRO A 616 27.27 6.67 0.97
N LYS A 617 27.49 5.85 -0.07
CA LYS A 617 27.09 6.18 -1.43
C LYS A 617 25.58 5.98 -1.58
N THR A 618 24.91 6.93 -2.21
CA THR A 618 23.55 6.79 -2.71
C THR A 618 23.58 6.40 -4.18
N ASP A 619 22.97 5.26 -4.53
CA ASP A 619 22.60 4.97 -5.91
C ASP A 619 21.22 5.59 -6.19
N LEU A 620 21.19 6.50 -7.16
CA LEU A 620 19.96 7.11 -7.70
C LEU A 620 19.75 6.58 -9.11
N PHE A 621 18.71 5.77 -9.30
CA PHE A 621 18.21 5.44 -10.64
C PHE A 621 16.93 6.22 -10.96
N ARG A 622 16.98 6.88 -12.12
CA ARG A 622 15.92 7.65 -12.80
C ARG A 622 14.48 7.20 -12.56
N SER A 623 13.60 8.20 -12.45
CA SER A 623 12.34 8.20 -13.22
C SER A 623 12.24 9.50 -13.99
N THR A 624 11.95 9.43 -15.29
CA THR A 624 11.81 10.57 -16.20
C THR A 624 10.33 10.88 -16.40
N TYR A 625 9.91 12.12 -16.10
CA TYR A 625 8.60 12.62 -16.53
C TYR A 625 8.62 12.98 -18.01
N ASN A 626 7.60 12.53 -18.74
CA ASN A 626 7.33 12.97 -20.11
C ASN A 626 6.58 14.30 -20.11
N GLN A 627 6.91 15.16 -21.07
CA GLN A 627 5.99 16.17 -21.59
C GLN A 627 5.24 15.57 -22.79
N LEU A 628 3.91 15.68 -22.80
CA LEU A 628 3.06 15.84 -23.99
C LEU A 628 1.60 15.92 -23.50
N GLY A 629 0.92 17.01 -23.85
CA GLY A 629 -0.37 17.44 -23.29
C GLY A 629 -0.41 18.95 -23.30
#